data_AF-A0A538Q6C0-F1
#
_entry.id   AF-A0A538Q6C0-F1
#
_cell.length_a   1.000
_cell.length_b   1.000
_cell.length_c   1.000
_cell.angle_alpha   90.00
_cell.angle_beta   90.00
_cell.angle_gamma   90.00
#
_symmetry.space_group_name_H-M   'P 1'
#
loop_
_entity.id
_entity.type
_entity.pdbx_description
1 polymer ?
#
loop_
_entity_poly.entity_id
_entity_poly.type
_entity_poly.pdbx_seq_one_letter_code
_entity_poly.pdbx_strand_id
1 'polypeptide(L)'
;MQEHILSGNEVRTFRTTLSLAGDGFVESIDSNTLLAISLNQPAAQRGTFIQVPVLEAGNAVRGARFGWKNQHSTLLSFAGDAYVNEMGITNRLFPTENTSNGTVVQGGAFDGNKVEPGSNEDAADNDIDNFTLFMRSMKAPPRGPITAAVTAGQASFTQFGCAVCHVATITTAPAGTVINAGAFTVPAALGDKNIHPFGDFLLHDIGTGDGIVQNGGQGTRNQVRTAPLWGLGSRTRFMHDGASVTVSDAIARHGNQAATARTNFNNGGATAQANVLAFIFSL
;
A
#
# COMPACT_ATOMS: atom_id res chain seq x y z
N MET A 1 1.50 -19.86 25.50
CA MET A 1 0.31 -19.83 24.63
C MET A 1 0.63 -20.73 23.45
N GLN A 2 0.18 -21.99 23.47
CA GLN A 2 0.44 -22.92 22.38
C GLN A 2 -0.64 -22.65 21.33
N GLU A 3 -0.27 -22.01 20.24
CA GLU A 3 -1.19 -21.58 19.20
C GLU A 3 -1.71 -22.83 18.46
N HIS A 4 -2.93 -23.26 18.78
CA HIS A 4 -3.55 -24.40 18.15
C HIS A 4 -4.09 -23.96 16.77
N ILE A 5 -3.35 -24.27 15.71
CA ILE A 5 -3.80 -24.04 14.33
C ILE A 5 -4.74 -25.17 13.94
N LEU A 6 -5.94 -24.84 13.49
CA LEU A 6 -6.85 -25.80 12.88
C LEU A 6 -6.29 -26.25 11.53
N SER A 7 -6.49 -27.52 11.17
CA SER A 7 -6.14 -28.01 9.81
C SER A 7 -6.86 -27.18 8.75
N GLY A 8 -6.14 -26.68 7.75
CA GLY A 8 -6.60 -25.75 6.71
C GLY A 8 -6.19 -24.28 6.94
N ASN A 9 -5.67 -23.92 8.13
CA ASN A 9 -5.23 -22.56 8.48
C ASN A 9 -3.69 -22.44 8.59
N GLU A 10 -2.95 -23.19 7.78
CA GLU A 10 -1.48 -23.30 7.90
C GLU A 10 -0.71 -22.12 7.28
N VAL A 11 -1.38 -21.21 6.58
CA VAL A 11 -0.72 -20.05 5.96
C VAL A 11 -0.38 -19.03 7.04
N ARG A 12 0.91 -18.96 7.37
CA ARG A 12 1.49 -17.97 8.29
C ARG A 12 2.52 -17.12 7.57
N THR A 13 2.50 -15.83 7.86
CA THR A 13 3.47 -14.88 7.31
C THR A 13 3.77 -13.78 8.31
N PHE A 14 4.85 -13.04 8.06
CA PHE A 14 5.09 -11.75 8.69
C PHE A 14 4.67 -10.63 7.75
N ARG A 15 4.15 -9.54 8.32
CA ARG A 15 3.94 -8.28 7.61
C ARG A 15 4.49 -7.14 8.46
N THR A 16 5.17 -6.21 7.80
CA THR A 16 5.60 -4.95 8.40
C THR A 16 4.52 -3.90 8.25
N THR A 17 4.46 -2.94 9.17
CA THR A 17 3.53 -1.81 9.05
C THR A 17 3.88 -0.95 7.82
N LEU A 18 2.85 -0.58 7.07
CA LEU A 18 2.99 0.33 5.93
C LEU A 18 3.28 1.75 6.40
N SER A 19 3.96 2.54 5.56
CA SER A 19 4.03 3.98 5.82
C SER A 19 2.75 4.61 5.28
N LEU A 20 2.30 5.63 5.98
CA LEU A 20 1.14 6.45 5.65
C LEU A 20 1.56 7.78 5.00
N ALA A 21 2.87 8.03 4.89
CA ALA A 21 3.42 9.28 4.38
C ALA A 21 3.10 9.44 2.88
N GLY A 22 2.41 10.52 2.53
CA GLY A 22 2.00 10.82 1.16
C GLY A 22 0.72 10.12 0.71
N ASP A 23 0.06 9.34 1.57
CA ASP A 23 -1.10 8.54 1.16
C ASP A 23 -2.33 9.40 0.80
N GLY A 24 -2.44 10.64 1.29
CA GLY A 24 -3.44 11.59 0.81
C GLY A 24 -3.34 11.85 -0.70
N PHE A 25 -2.11 11.90 -1.24
CA PHE A 25 -1.91 11.99 -2.68
C PHE A 25 -2.28 10.68 -3.38
N VAL A 26 -1.94 9.53 -2.80
CA VAL A 26 -2.26 8.21 -3.35
C VAL A 26 -3.77 7.98 -3.43
N GLU A 27 -4.53 8.39 -2.42
CA GLU A 27 -6.00 8.37 -2.46
C GLU A 27 -6.55 9.25 -3.58
N SER A 28 -5.87 10.35 -3.88
CA SER A 28 -6.25 11.32 -4.90
C SER A 28 -5.87 10.90 -6.33
N ILE A 29 -5.26 9.73 -6.54
CA ILE A 29 -5.00 9.19 -7.89
C ILE A 29 -6.32 8.67 -8.51
N ASP A 30 -6.56 8.99 -9.77
CA ASP A 30 -7.68 8.42 -10.55
C ASP A 30 -7.48 6.91 -10.76
N SER A 31 -8.52 6.11 -10.58
CA SER A 31 -8.45 4.65 -10.80
C SER A 31 -8.08 4.31 -12.24
N ASN A 32 -8.50 5.12 -13.21
CA ASN A 32 -8.14 4.96 -14.62
C ASN A 32 -6.64 5.14 -14.85
N THR A 33 -5.97 5.98 -14.07
CA THR A 33 -4.51 6.11 -14.13
C THR A 33 -3.82 4.81 -13.71
N LEU A 34 -4.26 4.18 -12.62
CA LEU A 34 -3.71 2.89 -12.17
C LEU A 34 -3.99 1.76 -13.16
N LEU A 35 -5.21 1.72 -13.72
CA LEU A 35 -5.56 0.77 -14.77
C LEU A 35 -4.71 0.99 -16.03
N ALA A 36 -4.52 2.25 -16.46
CA ALA A 36 -3.68 2.57 -17.61
C ALA A 36 -2.21 2.17 -17.39
N ILE A 37 -1.68 2.37 -16.19
CA ILE A 37 -0.34 1.89 -15.82
C ILE A 37 -0.26 0.37 -16.02
N SER A 38 -1.20 -0.39 -15.46
CA SER A 38 -1.27 -1.85 -15.63
C SER A 38 -1.30 -2.26 -17.10
N LEU A 39 -2.20 -1.65 -17.90
CA LEU A 39 -2.37 -2.01 -19.31
C LEU A 39 -1.15 -1.69 -20.18
N ASN A 40 -0.38 -0.67 -19.82
CA ASN A 40 0.83 -0.26 -20.53
C ASN A 40 2.08 -1.04 -20.11
N GLN A 41 2.03 -1.81 -19.01
CA GLN A 41 3.14 -2.68 -18.63
C GLN A 41 3.28 -3.87 -19.60
N PRO A 42 4.52 -4.32 -19.87
CA PRO A 42 4.76 -5.57 -20.60
C PRO A 42 4.00 -6.73 -19.96
N ALA A 43 3.44 -7.64 -20.77
CA ALA A 43 2.59 -8.72 -20.28
C ALA A 43 3.25 -9.57 -19.16
N ALA A 44 4.56 -9.82 -19.28
CA ALA A 44 5.33 -10.59 -18.28
C ALA A 44 5.52 -9.86 -16.93
N GLN A 45 5.35 -8.54 -16.89
CA GLN A 45 5.55 -7.70 -15.71
C GLN A 45 4.27 -6.94 -15.31
N ARG A 46 3.13 -7.33 -15.88
CA ARG A 46 1.87 -6.61 -15.71
C ARG A 46 1.30 -6.83 -14.31
N GLY A 47 1.16 -5.74 -13.58
CA GLY A 47 0.51 -5.71 -12.28
C GLY A 47 -0.98 -5.96 -12.42
N THR A 48 -1.54 -6.64 -11.44
CA THR A 48 -2.98 -6.91 -11.37
C THR A 48 -3.67 -5.71 -10.74
N PHE A 49 -4.52 -5.05 -11.53
CA PHE A 49 -5.45 -4.03 -11.05
C PHE A 49 -6.72 -4.70 -10.53
N ILE A 50 -7.12 -4.37 -9.31
CA ILE A 50 -8.38 -4.84 -8.71
C ILE A 50 -9.22 -3.65 -8.25
N GLN A 51 -10.52 -3.86 -8.17
CA GLN A 51 -11.44 -2.90 -7.58
C GLN A 51 -12.01 -3.47 -6.29
N VAL A 52 -12.18 -2.62 -5.29
CA VAL A 52 -12.73 -2.99 -3.98
C VAL A 52 -13.80 -1.99 -3.57
N PRO A 53 -14.72 -2.38 -2.66
CA PRO A 53 -15.76 -1.48 -2.18
C PRO A 53 -15.20 -0.23 -1.47
N VAL A 54 -15.87 0.90 -1.65
CA VAL A 54 -15.76 2.10 -0.83
C VAL A 54 -16.81 1.97 0.28
N LEU A 55 -16.37 1.61 1.48
CA LEU A 55 -17.27 1.24 2.57
C LEU A 55 -18.11 2.43 3.06
N GLU A 56 -17.52 3.62 3.04
CA GLU A 56 -18.21 4.87 3.40
C GLU A 56 -19.19 5.39 2.33
N ALA A 57 -19.28 4.74 1.16
CA ALA A 57 -20.09 5.20 0.03
C ALA A 57 -20.93 4.07 -0.58
N GLY A 58 -21.64 3.33 0.27
CA GLY A 58 -22.61 2.31 -0.18
C GLY A 58 -21.97 1.16 -0.96
N ASN A 59 -20.70 0.84 -0.69
CA ASN A 59 -19.94 -0.24 -1.35
C ASN A 59 -19.77 -0.08 -2.87
N ALA A 60 -19.90 1.14 -3.41
CA ALA A 60 -19.48 1.42 -4.78
C ALA A 60 -18.01 1.04 -4.96
N VAL A 61 -17.64 0.46 -6.11
CA VAL A 61 -16.28 -0.05 -6.31
C VAL A 61 -15.31 1.03 -6.82
N ARG A 62 -14.07 1.02 -6.32
CA ARG A 62 -12.99 1.90 -6.75
C ARG A 62 -11.68 1.10 -6.89
N GLY A 63 -10.75 1.57 -7.73
CA GLY A 63 -9.44 0.94 -7.88
C GLY A 63 -8.70 0.88 -6.54
N ALA A 64 -8.29 -0.31 -6.14
CA ALA A 64 -7.65 -0.54 -4.85
C ALA A 64 -6.19 -0.07 -4.83
N ARG A 65 -5.70 0.35 -3.66
CA ARG A 65 -4.37 0.98 -3.53
C ARG A 65 -3.76 0.97 -2.12
N PHE A 66 -4.51 0.53 -1.10
CA PHE A 66 -4.09 0.53 0.29
C PHE A 66 -4.04 -0.88 0.88
N GLY A 67 -3.10 -1.07 1.81
CA GLY A 67 -2.75 -2.37 2.38
C GLY A 67 -1.81 -3.20 1.48
N TRP A 68 -1.23 -4.26 2.03
CA TRP A 68 -0.26 -5.12 1.31
C TRP A 68 -0.89 -5.90 0.16
N LYS A 69 -2.20 -6.09 0.17
CA LYS A 69 -2.94 -6.88 -0.82
C LYS A 69 -4.00 -6.04 -1.53
N ASN A 70 -3.87 -4.71 -1.49
CA ASN A 70 -4.86 -3.80 -2.08
C ASN A 70 -6.26 -4.08 -1.54
N GLN A 71 -6.37 -4.23 -0.22
CA GLN A 71 -7.65 -4.52 0.44
C GLN A 71 -8.59 -3.32 0.38
N HIS A 72 -8.04 -2.10 0.35
CA HIS A 72 -8.83 -0.87 0.46
C HIS A 72 -8.53 0.11 -0.68
N SER A 73 -9.53 0.91 -1.03
CA SER A 73 -9.44 1.97 -2.06
C SER A 73 -9.45 3.39 -1.49
N THR A 74 -9.81 3.56 -0.22
CA THR A 74 -9.89 4.86 0.47
C THR A 74 -9.16 4.79 1.81
N LEU A 75 -8.72 5.95 2.29
CA LEU A 75 -8.04 6.01 3.58
C LEU A 75 -9.00 5.80 4.75
N LEU A 76 -10.28 6.15 4.60
CA LEU A 76 -11.30 5.94 5.63
C LEU A 76 -11.65 4.45 5.80
N SER A 77 -11.85 3.73 4.69
CA SER A 77 -12.03 2.28 4.73
C SER A 77 -10.80 1.58 5.34
N PHE A 78 -9.60 2.02 4.95
CA PHE A 78 -8.34 1.51 5.50
C PHE A 78 -8.18 1.80 7.00
N ALA A 79 -8.53 3.01 7.47
CA ALA A 79 -8.52 3.39 8.88
C ALA A 79 -9.48 2.51 9.70
N GLY A 80 -10.73 2.39 9.26
CA GLY A 80 -11.75 1.62 9.96
C GLY A 80 -11.38 0.14 10.08
N ASP A 81 -10.78 -0.43 9.05
CA ASP A 81 -10.32 -1.82 9.06
C ASP A 81 -9.13 -2.00 10.02
N ALA A 82 -8.20 -1.05 10.06
CA ALA A 82 -7.07 -1.10 10.99
C ALA A 82 -7.53 -0.99 12.46
N TYR A 83 -8.53 -0.17 12.77
CA TYR A 83 -9.08 -0.04 14.12
C TYR A 83 -9.56 -1.38 14.67
N VAL A 84 -10.33 -2.14 13.88
CA VAL A 84 -10.84 -3.45 14.34
C VAL A 84 -9.76 -4.55 14.30
N ASN A 85 -8.89 -4.58 13.29
CA ASN A 85 -7.93 -5.67 13.14
C ASN A 85 -6.66 -5.52 13.98
N GLU A 86 -6.24 -4.29 14.28
CA GLU A 86 -4.97 -4.02 14.97
C GLU A 86 -5.16 -3.48 16.39
N MET A 87 -6.27 -2.78 16.66
CA MET A 87 -6.53 -2.16 17.96
C MET A 87 -7.69 -2.81 18.74
N GLY A 88 -8.55 -3.59 18.06
CA GLY A 88 -9.76 -4.17 18.67
C GLY A 88 -10.82 -3.12 19.00
N ILE A 89 -10.95 -2.09 18.15
CA ILE A 89 -11.94 -1.02 18.29
C ILE A 89 -12.91 -1.09 17.11
N THR A 90 -14.17 -1.43 17.38
CA THR A 90 -15.25 -1.38 16.39
C THR A 90 -15.59 0.05 15.98
N ASN A 91 -16.15 0.23 14.79
CA ASN A 91 -16.54 1.54 14.28
C ASN A 91 -17.72 1.44 13.30
N ARG A 92 -18.24 2.58 12.84
CA ARG A 92 -19.40 2.63 11.92
C ARG A 92 -19.23 1.87 10.60
N LEU A 93 -18.01 1.64 10.13
CA LEU A 93 -17.74 0.84 8.91
C LEU A 93 -17.55 -0.65 9.24
N PHE A 94 -17.11 -0.96 10.46
CA PHE A 94 -16.85 -2.31 10.96
C PHE A 94 -17.46 -2.47 12.36
N PRO A 95 -18.79 -2.68 12.47
CA PRO A 95 -19.51 -2.68 13.74
C PRO A 95 -19.40 -4.01 14.50
N THR A 96 -18.62 -4.96 13.98
CA THR A 96 -18.49 -6.32 14.52
C THR A 96 -17.03 -6.63 14.77
N GLU A 97 -16.72 -7.05 15.99
CA GLU A 97 -15.38 -7.45 16.42
C GLU A 97 -14.88 -8.70 15.69
N ASN A 98 -13.56 -8.83 15.59
CA ASN A 98 -12.93 -10.01 15.03
C ASN A 98 -13.11 -11.25 15.91
N THR A 99 -13.10 -12.41 15.26
CA THR A 99 -13.08 -13.71 15.95
C THR A 99 -11.73 -14.39 15.76
N SER A 100 -11.29 -15.15 16.75
CA SER A 100 -10.13 -16.04 16.62
C SER A 100 -10.60 -17.41 16.16
N ASN A 101 -10.34 -17.77 14.90
CA ASN A 101 -10.80 -19.01 14.28
C ASN A 101 -12.32 -19.24 14.46
N GLY A 102 -13.14 -18.20 14.26
CA GLY A 102 -14.59 -18.27 14.45
C GLY A 102 -15.04 -18.33 15.91
N THR A 103 -14.10 -18.40 16.86
CA THR A 103 -14.40 -18.29 18.29
C THR A 103 -14.33 -16.82 18.68
N VAL A 104 -15.41 -16.32 19.27
CA VAL A 104 -15.39 -14.98 19.83
C VAL A 104 -14.35 -14.94 20.94
N VAL A 105 -13.41 -13.99 20.88
CA VAL A 105 -12.37 -13.80 21.91
C VAL A 105 -12.98 -13.08 23.12
N GLN A 106 -14.09 -13.62 23.64
CA GLN A 106 -14.86 -13.04 24.72
C GLN A 106 -14.40 -13.62 26.06
N GLY A 107 -13.70 -12.80 26.84
CA GLY A 107 -13.46 -13.05 28.26
C GLY A 107 -14.36 -12.21 29.20
N GLY A 108 -15.20 -11.32 28.66
CA GLY A 108 -16.01 -10.39 29.45
C GLY A 108 -17.16 -9.77 28.66
N ALA A 109 -18.06 -9.08 29.38
CA ALA A 109 -19.07 -8.24 28.77
C ALA A 109 -18.39 -7.12 27.98
N PHE A 110 -18.83 -6.86 26.74
CA PHE A 110 -18.55 -5.58 26.09
C PHE A 110 -18.94 -4.47 27.06
N ASP A 111 -18.21 -3.35 27.04
CA ASP A 111 -18.73 -2.16 27.69
C ASP A 111 -20.08 -1.87 27.03
N GLY A 112 -21.16 -2.10 27.75
CA GLY A 112 -22.52 -1.91 27.22
C GLY A 112 -22.80 -0.45 26.81
N ASN A 113 -21.80 0.44 26.94
CA ASN A 113 -21.77 1.79 26.42
C ASN A 113 -21.62 1.73 24.89
N LYS A 114 -22.71 1.35 24.24
CA LYS A 114 -22.98 1.86 22.90
C LYS A 114 -23.05 3.38 23.02
N VAL A 115 -21.96 4.06 22.69
CA VAL A 115 -21.90 5.52 22.52
C VAL A 115 -22.21 6.22 23.85
N GLU A 116 -21.21 6.80 24.51
CA GLU A 116 -21.48 7.72 25.63
C GLU A 116 -22.60 8.70 25.20
N PRO A 117 -23.66 8.93 25.99
CA PRO A 117 -24.74 9.81 25.57
C PRO A 117 -24.21 11.20 25.17
N GLY A 118 -24.19 11.48 23.85
CA GLY A 118 -23.61 12.69 23.27
C GLY A 118 -22.25 12.52 22.58
N SER A 119 -21.65 11.32 22.55
CA SER A 119 -20.48 11.05 21.71
C SER A 119 -20.89 10.97 20.24
N ASN A 120 -20.03 11.50 19.38
CA ASN A 120 -20.18 11.53 17.93
C ASN A 120 -19.48 10.31 17.28
N GLU A 121 -19.24 9.24 18.04
CA GLU A 121 -18.47 8.06 17.62
C GLU A 121 -19.11 7.32 16.42
N ASP A 122 -20.43 7.43 16.28
CA ASP A 122 -21.19 6.93 15.12
C ASP A 122 -21.57 8.03 14.10
N ALA A 123 -21.17 9.29 14.33
CA ALA A 123 -21.44 10.40 13.42
C ALA A 123 -20.36 10.51 12.32
N ALA A 124 -20.66 11.28 11.27
CA ALA A 124 -19.61 11.87 10.45
C ALA A 124 -18.84 12.86 11.34
N ASP A 125 -17.50 12.74 11.39
CA ASP A 125 -16.57 13.41 12.33
C ASP A 125 -16.17 12.55 13.56
N ASN A 126 -16.26 11.23 13.45
CA ASN A 126 -15.79 10.30 14.48
C ASN A 126 -14.27 10.07 14.44
N ASP A 127 -13.76 9.25 15.36
CA ASP A 127 -12.32 9.00 15.51
C ASP A 127 -11.63 8.50 14.22
N ILE A 128 -12.28 7.63 13.45
CA ILE A 128 -11.72 7.12 12.19
C ILE A 128 -11.68 8.22 11.10
N ASP A 129 -12.60 9.19 11.12
CA ASP A 129 -12.57 10.36 10.23
C ASP A 129 -11.42 11.30 10.61
N ASN A 130 -11.22 11.57 11.91
CA ASN A 130 -10.10 12.38 12.40
C ASN A 130 -8.75 11.72 12.10
N PHE A 131 -8.64 10.42 12.33
CA PHE A 131 -7.44 9.66 11.98
C PHE A 131 -7.18 9.67 10.47
N THR A 132 -8.23 9.53 9.67
CA THR A 132 -8.15 9.64 8.21
C THR A 132 -7.69 11.01 7.75
N LEU A 133 -8.18 12.09 8.37
CA LEU A 133 -7.74 13.45 8.09
C LEU A 133 -6.25 13.64 8.40
N PHE A 134 -5.78 13.08 9.53
CA PHE A 134 -4.36 13.06 9.86
C PHE A 134 -3.55 12.33 8.79
N MET A 135 -3.96 11.13 8.38
CA MET A 135 -3.30 10.36 7.31
C MET A 135 -3.24 11.14 5.98
N ARG A 136 -4.36 11.75 5.57
CA ARG A 136 -4.42 12.59 4.36
C ARG A 136 -3.50 13.80 4.42
N SER A 137 -3.23 14.30 5.62
CA SER A 137 -2.39 15.48 5.87
C SER A 137 -0.90 15.14 5.95
N MET A 138 -0.53 13.86 6.04
CA MET A 138 0.87 13.46 6.07
C MET A 138 1.55 13.63 4.71
N LYS A 139 2.53 14.52 4.67
CA LYS A 139 3.31 14.80 3.46
C LYS A 139 4.06 13.56 2.98
N ALA A 140 4.24 13.48 1.66
CA ALA A 140 5.23 12.57 1.09
C ALA A 140 6.63 12.96 1.60
N PRO A 141 7.50 11.99 1.95
CA PRO A 141 8.86 12.27 2.35
C PRO A 141 9.62 13.08 1.29
N PRO A 142 10.44 14.07 1.67
CA PRO A 142 11.24 14.82 0.71
C PRO A 142 12.35 13.95 0.14
N ARG A 143 12.71 14.23 -1.11
CA ARG A 143 13.87 13.61 -1.75
C ARG A 143 15.17 14.17 -1.17
N GLY A 144 16.18 13.31 -0.99
CA GLY A 144 17.52 13.68 -0.59
C GLY A 144 18.32 14.40 -1.70
N PRO A 145 19.60 14.72 -1.44
CA PRO A 145 20.46 15.44 -2.39
C PRO A 145 20.62 14.74 -3.74
N ILE A 146 20.52 15.50 -4.83
CA ILE A 146 20.69 14.98 -6.20
C ILE A 146 22.14 15.12 -6.63
N THR A 147 22.91 14.04 -6.48
CA THR A 147 24.31 13.97 -6.93
C THR A 147 24.42 13.35 -8.33
N ALA A 148 25.60 13.39 -8.93
CA ALA A 148 25.86 12.70 -10.21
C ALA A 148 25.55 11.19 -10.13
N ALA A 149 25.83 10.55 -9.00
CA ALA A 149 25.52 9.14 -8.75
C ALA A 149 24.01 8.89 -8.70
N VAL A 150 23.23 9.77 -8.06
CA VAL A 150 21.76 9.68 -8.01
C VAL A 150 21.15 9.83 -9.40
N THR A 151 21.63 10.78 -10.20
CA THR A 151 21.16 10.97 -11.58
C THR A 151 21.48 9.76 -12.46
N ALA A 152 22.73 9.24 -12.39
CA ALA A 152 23.12 8.03 -13.11
C ALA A 152 22.36 6.78 -12.63
N GLY A 153 22.04 6.74 -11.33
CA GLY A 153 21.28 5.69 -10.68
C GLY A 153 19.84 5.63 -11.18
N GLN A 154 19.17 6.78 -11.29
CA GLN A 154 17.80 6.85 -11.83
C GLN A 154 17.75 6.39 -13.30
N ALA A 155 18.75 6.76 -14.10
CA ALA A 155 18.87 6.30 -15.48
C ALA A 155 19.05 4.77 -15.54
N SER A 156 19.96 4.23 -14.73
CA SER A 156 20.21 2.78 -14.63
C SER A 156 18.99 2.02 -14.11
N PHE A 157 18.27 2.57 -13.12
CA PHE A 157 17.04 2.01 -12.56
C PHE A 157 15.96 1.84 -13.63
N THR A 158 15.83 2.84 -14.51
CA THR A 158 14.91 2.78 -15.66
C THR A 158 15.41 1.77 -16.70
N GLN A 159 16.68 1.82 -17.05
CA GLN A 159 17.31 0.91 -18.03
C GLN A 159 17.19 -0.56 -17.63
N PHE A 160 17.34 -0.87 -16.34
CA PHE A 160 17.22 -2.23 -15.84
C PHE A 160 15.78 -2.74 -15.83
N GLY A 161 14.78 -1.85 -15.93
CA GLY A 161 13.37 -2.20 -15.95
C GLY A 161 12.69 -2.14 -14.58
N CYS A 162 13.35 -1.61 -13.55
CA CYS A 162 12.74 -1.43 -12.23
C CYS A 162 11.54 -0.45 -12.28
N ALA A 163 11.65 0.57 -13.13
CA ALA A 163 10.62 1.60 -13.33
C ALA A 163 9.32 1.09 -13.97
N VAL A 164 9.27 -0.16 -14.42
CA VAL A 164 8.04 -0.79 -14.97
C VAL A 164 6.97 -0.87 -13.87
N CYS A 165 7.32 -1.34 -12.68
CA CYS A 165 6.41 -1.39 -11.52
C CYS A 165 6.63 -0.20 -10.57
N HIS A 166 7.89 0.27 -10.43
CA HIS A 166 8.23 1.43 -9.62
C HIS A 166 8.10 2.74 -10.42
N VAL A 167 6.86 3.04 -10.84
CA VAL A 167 6.55 4.18 -11.71
C VAL A 167 6.96 5.50 -11.08
N ALA A 168 7.82 6.24 -11.79
CA ALA A 168 8.51 7.40 -11.25
C ALA A 168 7.60 8.57 -10.88
N THR A 169 6.57 8.83 -11.69
CA THR A 169 5.68 9.99 -11.52
C THR A 169 4.24 9.59 -11.77
N ILE A 170 3.33 10.04 -10.91
CA ILE A 170 1.89 9.93 -11.11
C ILE A 170 1.29 11.31 -10.85
N THR A 171 0.32 11.72 -11.66
CA THR A 171 -0.44 12.96 -11.44
C THR A 171 -1.72 12.64 -10.67
N THR A 172 -1.98 13.36 -9.58
CA THR A 172 -3.24 13.25 -8.85
C THR A 172 -4.39 13.86 -9.64
N ALA A 173 -5.62 13.45 -9.34
CA ALA A 173 -6.80 14.05 -9.95
C ALA A 173 -6.86 15.57 -9.71
N PRO A 174 -7.50 16.34 -10.59
CA PRO A 174 -7.63 17.78 -10.40
C PRO A 174 -8.29 18.16 -9.08
N ALA A 175 -7.93 19.31 -8.53
CA ALA A 175 -8.61 19.88 -7.37
C ALA A 175 -10.09 20.10 -7.69
N GLY A 176 -10.97 19.77 -6.74
CA GLY A 176 -12.42 19.79 -6.93
C GLY A 176 -13.00 18.51 -7.56
N THR A 177 -12.17 17.56 -8.01
CA THR A 177 -12.67 16.27 -8.49
C THR A 177 -13.34 15.52 -7.33
N VAL A 178 -14.57 15.05 -7.56
CA VAL A 178 -15.29 14.22 -6.61
C VAL A 178 -14.94 12.75 -6.86
N ILE A 179 -14.35 12.10 -5.86
CA ILE A 179 -13.94 10.69 -5.85
C ILE A 179 -14.65 9.94 -4.71
N ASN A 180 -14.31 8.66 -4.52
CA ASN A 180 -14.93 7.80 -3.49
C ASN A 180 -16.46 7.76 -3.60
N ALA A 181 -16.98 7.69 -4.83
CA ALA A 181 -18.41 7.69 -5.12
C ALA A 181 -19.20 8.84 -4.44
N GLY A 182 -18.58 10.02 -4.32
CA GLY A 182 -19.20 11.20 -3.70
C GLY A 182 -18.68 11.52 -2.30
N ALA A 183 -17.99 10.58 -1.63
CA ALA A 183 -17.58 10.75 -0.24
C ALA A 183 -16.36 11.67 -0.05
N PHE A 184 -15.64 12.02 -1.13
CA PHE A 184 -14.46 12.88 -0.99
C PHE A 184 -14.23 13.77 -2.21
N THR A 185 -14.08 15.07 -1.97
CA THR A 185 -13.69 16.05 -2.98
C THR A 185 -12.20 16.37 -2.81
N VAL A 186 -11.40 16.16 -3.86
CA VAL A 186 -9.96 16.36 -3.82
C VAL A 186 -9.64 17.84 -3.53
N PRO A 187 -9.00 18.17 -2.38
CA PRO A 187 -8.69 19.55 -2.05
C PRO A 187 -7.50 20.07 -2.87
N ALA A 188 -7.35 21.38 -2.99
CA ALA A 188 -6.23 22.01 -3.73
C ALA A 188 -4.83 21.61 -3.22
N ALA A 189 -4.73 21.20 -1.95
CA ALA A 189 -3.49 20.68 -1.37
C ALA A 189 -3.07 19.33 -1.97
N LEU A 190 -4.04 18.51 -2.40
CA LEU A 190 -3.82 17.16 -2.93
C LEU A 190 -4.02 17.05 -4.45
N GLY A 191 -4.80 17.95 -5.04
CA GLY A 191 -5.14 17.95 -6.46
C GLY A 191 -4.09 18.62 -7.34
N ASP A 192 -4.05 18.19 -8.61
CA ASP A 192 -3.14 18.70 -9.66
C ASP A 192 -1.66 18.61 -9.26
N LYS A 193 -1.26 17.52 -8.59
CA LYS A 193 0.12 17.31 -8.13
C LYS A 193 0.79 16.22 -8.94
N ASN A 194 1.97 16.52 -9.47
CA ASN A 194 2.91 15.49 -9.90
C ASN A 194 3.65 14.97 -8.68
N ILE A 195 3.33 13.75 -8.28
CA ILE A 195 3.97 13.07 -7.16
C ILE A 195 4.99 12.06 -7.67
N HIS A 196 6.00 11.76 -6.84
CA HIS A 196 7.09 10.86 -7.21
C HIS A 196 7.17 9.63 -6.30
N PRO A 197 6.17 8.73 -6.32
CA PRO A 197 6.12 7.58 -5.43
C PRO A 197 7.13 6.49 -5.78
N PHE A 198 7.56 6.42 -7.04
CA PHE A 198 8.32 5.28 -7.55
C PHE A 198 7.59 3.96 -7.23
N GLY A 199 6.32 3.91 -7.57
CA GLY A 199 5.40 2.81 -7.28
C GLY A 199 4.10 2.94 -8.07
N ASP A 200 3.58 1.81 -8.55
CA ASP A 200 2.32 1.74 -9.30
C ASP A 200 1.10 1.38 -8.44
N PHE A 201 1.32 0.98 -7.18
CA PHE A 201 0.28 0.53 -6.26
C PHE A 201 -0.55 -0.67 -6.77
N LEU A 202 -0.06 -1.41 -7.78
CA LEU A 202 -0.70 -2.61 -8.30
C LEU A 202 -0.22 -3.85 -7.54
N LEU A 203 -0.93 -4.97 -7.70
CA LEU A 203 -0.53 -6.25 -7.15
C LEU A 203 0.44 -6.97 -8.10
N HIS A 204 1.60 -7.38 -7.60
CA HIS A 204 2.59 -8.12 -8.36
C HIS A 204 3.04 -9.39 -7.62
N ASP A 205 3.21 -10.48 -8.36
CA ASP A 205 3.93 -11.66 -7.91
C ASP A 205 5.42 -11.50 -8.26
N ILE A 206 6.20 -11.15 -7.24
CA ILE A 206 7.67 -11.09 -7.32
C ILE A 206 8.34 -12.27 -6.60
N GLY A 207 7.60 -13.35 -6.32
CA GLY A 207 8.09 -14.55 -5.65
C GLY A 207 8.20 -14.46 -4.14
N THR A 208 7.69 -13.38 -3.53
CA THR A 208 7.67 -13.18 -2.08
C THR A 208 6.27 -13.08 -1.49
N GLY A 209 5.22 -13.44 -2.24
CA GLY A 209 3.85 -13.37 -1.71
C GLY A 209 3.63 -14.19 -0.44
N ASP A 210 2.67 -13.73 0.37
CA ASP A 210 2.33 -14.36 1.65
C ASP A 210 1.38 -15.56 1.56
N GLY A 211 0.88 -15.88 0.36
CA GLY A 211 -0.07 -16.97 0.15
C GLY A 211 -1.48 -16.70 0.67
N ILE A 212 -1.76 -15.49 1.19
CA ILE A 212 -3.06 -15.11 1.76
C ILE A 212 -3.95 -14.54 0.65
N VAL A 213 -5.18 -15.05 0.58
CA VAL A 213 -6.21 -14.57 -0.34
C VAL A 213 -7.00 -13.46 0.33
N GLN A 214 -7.19 -12.36 -0.39
CA GLN A 214 -8.06 -11.24 0.02
C GLN A 214 -8.90 -10.82 -1.21
N ASN A 215 -9.23 -9.54 -1.34
CA ASN A 215 -10.22 -9.05 -2.31
C ASN A 215 -9.91 -9.37 -3.79
N GLY A 216 -8.66 -9.65 -4.14
CA GLY A 216 -8.27 -10.06 -5.50
C GLY A 216 -8.57 -11.53 -5.85
N GLY A 217 -9.04 -12.33 -4.91
CA GLY A 217 -9.36 -13.74 -5.12
C GLY A 217 -8.14 -14.67 -5.16
N GLN A 218 -8.36 -15.95 -5.47
CA GLN A 218 -7.34 -17.00 -5.37
C GLN A 218 -6.10 -16.72 -6.24
N GLY A 219 -6.29 -16.10 -7.41
CA GLY A 219 -5.19 -15.77 -8.33
C GLY A 219 -4.19 -14.76 -7.76
N THR A 220 -4.58 -13.93 -6.79
CA THR A 220 -3.71 -12.91 -6.19
C THR A 220 -3.07 -13.38 -4.89
N ARG A 221 -3.17 -14.67 -4.53
CA ARG A 221 -2.66 -15.21 -3.26
C ARG A 221 -1.17 -14.92 -3.02
N ASN A 222 -0.36 -14.93 -4.08
CA ASN A 222 1.08 -14.68 -3.99
C ASN A 222 1.49 -13.29 -4.50
N GLN A 223 0.50 -12.42 -4.78
CA GLN A 223 0.77 -11.06 -5.22
C GLN A 223 0.78 -10.10 -4.04
N VAL A 224 1.61 -9.08 -4.10
CA VAL A 224 1.74 -8.05 -3.08
C VAL A 224 1.77 -6.68 -3.76
N ARG A 225 1.20 -5.66 -3.11
CA ARG A 225 1.16 -4.30 -3.61
C ARG A 225 2.59 -3.74 -3.75
N THR A 226 2.90 -3.11 -4.88
CA THR A 226 4.12 -2.29 -5.00
C THR A 226 4.04 -1.11 -4.04
N ALA A 227 4.85 -1.14 -2.97
CA ALA A 227 4.98 -0.02 -2.05
C ALA A 227 5.73 1.15 -2.73
N PRO A 228 5.40 2.42 -2.42
CA PRO A 228 6.17 3.55 -2.90
C PRO A 228 7.60 3.50 -2.31
N LEU A 229 8.61 3.86 -3.11
CA LEU A 229 10.01 3.91 -2.67
C LEU A 229 10.38 5.25 -2.01
N TRP A 230 9.51 6.26 -2.03
CA TRP A 230 9.79 7.48 -1.27
C TRP A 230 9.96 7.19 0.23
N GLY A 231 10.87 7.90 0.88
CA GLY A 231 11.24 7.69 2.27
C GLY A 231 11.85 6.32 2.58
N LEU A 232 12.19 5.49 1.58
CA LEU A 232 12.77 4.17 1.82
C LEU A 232 14.14 4.28 2.52
N GLY A 233 14.88 5.37 2.30
CA GLY A 233 16.15 5.62 2.98
C GLY A 233 16.05 5.76 4.50
N SER A 234 14.85 5.96 5.05
CA SER A 234 14.60 5.99 6.50
C SER A 234 14.28 4.62 7.12
N ARG A 235 14.19 3.56 6.31
CA ARG A 235 13.82 2.22 6.78
C ARG A 235 15.04 1.33 7.01
N THR A 236 14.91 0.45 8.01
CA THR A 236 15.95 -0.54 8.38
C THR A 236 15.59 -1.98 8.00
N ARG A 237 14.33 -2.21 7.60
CA ARG A 237 13.79 -3.50 7.17
C ARG A 237 13.02 -3.28 5.87
N PHE A 238 13.17 -4.20 4.92
CA PHE A 238 12.61 -4.11 3.57
C PHE A 238 11.75 -5.33 3.23
N MET A 239 10.97 -5.20 2.15
CA MET A 239 9.92 -6.14 1.73
C MET A 239 8.74 -6.16 2.70
N HIS A 240 7.63 -6.78 2.27
CA HIS A 240 6.42 -6.85 3.08
C HIS A 240 6.65 -7.59 4.41
N ASP A 241 7.51 -8.61 4.42
CA ASP A 241 7.82 -9.44 5.60
C ASP A 241 8.93 -8.88 6.50
N GLY A 242 9.62 -7.81 6.08
CA GLY A 242 10.73 -7.24 6.83
C GLY A 242 11.98 -8.12 6.92
N ALA A 243 12.07 -9.21 6.14
CA ALA A 243 13.18 -10.16 6.25
C ALA A 243 14.49 -9.68 5.60
N SER A 244 14.45 -8.60 4.81
CA SER A 244 15.65 -8.01 4.19
C SER A 244 16.17 -6.82 5.01
N VAL A 245 17.48 -6.77 5.26
CA VAL A 245 18.14 -5.68 6.03
C VAL A 245 19.00 -4.76 5.18
N THR A 246 19.20 -5.10 3.90
CA THR A 246 19.80 -4.21 2.91
C THR A 246 18.89 -4.11 1.67
N VAL A 247 19.02 -3.01 0.93
CA VAL A 247 18.31 -2.82 -0.35
C VAL A 247 18.79 -3.85 -1.37
N SER A 248 20.07 -4.22 -1.37
CA SER A 248 20.60 -5.28 -2.24
C SER A 248 19.95 -6.64 -1.96
N ASP A 249 19.76 -7.01 -0.69
CA ASP A 249 19.05 -8.26 -0.34
C ASP A 249 17.59 -8.21 -0.77
N ALA A 250 16.93 -7.06 -0.64
CA ALA A 250 15.58 -6.86 -1.13
C ALA A 250 15.50 -7.05 -2.66
N ILE A 251 16.42 -6.43 -3.41
CA ILE A 251 16.53 -6.59 -4.88
C ILE A 251 16.79 -8.06 -5.25
N ALA A 252 17.67 -8.77 -4.54
CA ALA A 252 17.96 -10.18 -4.82
C ALA A 252 16.72 -11.09 -4.73
N ARG A 253 15.77 -10.73 -3.87
CA ARG A 253 14.50 -11.45 -3.67
C ARG A 253 13.42 -11.12 -4.71
N HIS A 254 13.66 -10.17 -5.61
CA HIS A 254 12.74 -9.87 -6.72
C HIS A 254 12.82 -10.96 -7.81
N GLY A 255 11.92 -11.93 -7.74
CA GLY A 255 11.74 -13.00 -8.72
C GLY A 255 10.54 -12.75 -9.64
N ASN A 256 10.07 -13.81 -10.29
CA ASN A 256 8.85 -13.83 -11.12
C ASN A 256 8.73 -12.60 -12.04
N GLN A 257 7.71 -11.75 -11.86
CA GLN A 257 7.47 -10.57 -12.69
C GLN A 257 8.63 -9.54 -12.65
N ALA A 258 9.47 -9.58 -11.63
CA ALA A 258 10.64 -8.71 -11.46
C ALA A 258 11.98 -9.40 -11.77
N ALA A 259 11.99 -10.67 -12.20
CA ALA A 259 13.20 -11.45 -12.40
C ALA A 259 14.16 -10.84 -13.44
N THR A 260 13.61 -10.30 -14.54
CA THR A 260 14.40 -9.61 -15.57
C THR A 260 15.08 -8.38 -15.01
N ALA A 261 14.36 -7.55 -14.25
CA ALA A 261 14.92 -6.34 -13.66
C ALA A 261 16.04 -6.64 -12.66
N ARG A 262 15.83 -7.64 -11.80
CA ARG A 262 16.88 -8.15 -10.89
C ARG A 262 18.12 -8.62 -11.67
N THR A 263 17.92 -9.39 -12.74
CA THR A 263 19.02 -9.91 -13.56
C THR A 263 19.83 -8.78 -14.22
N ASN A 264 19.13 -7.78 -14.76
CA ASN A 264 19.78 -6.60 -15.34
C ASN A 264 20.58 -5.81 -14.31
N PHE A 265 20.03 -5.61 -13.10
CA PHE A 265 20.76 -4.98 -12.00
C PHE A 265 22.03 -5.77 -11.63
N ASN A 266 21.92 -7.09 -11.51
CA ASN A 266 23.07 -7.96 -11.20
C ASN A 266 24.16 -7.89 -12.28
N ASN A 267 23.77 -7.73 -13.55
CA ASN A 267 24.69 -7.64 -14.68
C ASN A 267 25.24 -6.23 -14.94
N GLY A 268 24.68 -5.19 -14.30
CA GLY A 268 25.03 -3.79 -14.54
C GLY A 268 26.43 -3.35 -14.09
N GLY A 269 27.15 -4.22 -13.37
CA GLY A 269 28.47 -3.93 -12.81
C GLY A 269 28.41 -3.05 -11.54
N ALA A 270 29.51 -3.05 -10.77
CA ALA A 270 29.55 -2.46 -9.43
C ALA A 270 29.18 -0.97 -9.40
N THR A 271 29.65 -0.18 -10.38
CA THR A 271 29.35 1.26 -10.45
C THR A 271 27.86 1.53 -10.69
N ALA A 272 27.21 0.82 -11.61
CA ALA A 272 25.80 1.03 -11.89
C ALA A 272 24.93 0.57 -10.70
N GLN A 273 25.30 -0.55 -10.07
CA GLN A 273 24.63 -1.03 -8.85
C GLN A 273 24.73 0.01 -7.73
N ALA A 274 25.93 0.52 -7.44
CA ALA A 274 26.13 1.56 -6.43
C ALA A 274 25.33 2.83 -6.73
N ASN A 275 25.27 3.25 -8.00
CA ASN A 275 24.47 4.40 -8.41
C ASN A 275 22.96 4.16 -8.20
N VAL A 276 22.44 2.98 -8.55
CA VAL A 276 21.03 2.62 -8.29
C VAL A 276 20.72 2.64 -6.80
N LEU A 277 21.61 2.10 -5.96
CA LEU A 277 21.44 2.15 -4.51
C LEU A 277 21.45 3.61 -4.00
N ALA A 278 22.38 4.44 -4.46
CA ALA A 278 22.42 5.86 -4.11
C ALA A 278 21.13 6.58 -4.53
N PHE A 279 20.59 6.25 -5.70
CA PHE A 279 19.30 6.75 -6.16
C PHE A 279 18.17 6.32 -5.23
N ILE A 280 18.04 5.04 -4.91
CA ILE A 280 17.00 4.51 -4.02
C ILE A 280 17.08 5.16 -2.62
N PHE A 281 18.28 5.31 -2.05
CA PHE A 281 18.47 5.96 -0.75
C PHE A 281 18.21 7.47 -0.77
N SER A 282 18.18 8.10 -1.95
CA SER A 282 17.75 9.49 -2.10
C SER A 282 16.24 9.67 -2.13
N LEU A 283 15.45 8.58 -2.28
CA LEU A 283 13.99 8.62 -2.35
C LEU A 283 13.34 8.75 -0.98
#